data_AF-A0A8H7BMD5-F1
#
_entry.id   AF-A0A8H7BMD5-F1
#
_cell.length_a   1.000
_cell.length_b   1.000
_cell.length_c   1.000
_cell.angle_alpha   90.00
_cell.angle_beta   90.00
_cell.angle_gamma   90.00
#
_symmetry.space_group_name_H-M   'P 1'
#
loop_
_entity.id
_entity.type
_entity.pdbx_description
1 polymer ?
#
loop_
_entity_poly.entity_id
_entity_poly.type
_entity_poly.pdbx_seq_one_letter_code
_entity_poly.pdbx_strand_id
1 'polypeptide(L)'
;MEEEARKRKERLAEFRKRKLGSTSDKSDRVLSFRSYTPNDEKLKENVNIVTPDDIGETVESETKHIPKETLEKAAIKEKEEVDLFNLAPKKPNWDLKRDVEKKLEKLDRRTKRAILEIIRERLMSENGDKTSHLAEVVANAEAQQKLDAEED
;
A
#
# COMPACT_ATOMS: atom_id res chain seq x y z
N MET A 1 20.67 -25.12 30.33
CA MET A 1 19.83 -25.53 31.48
C MET A 1 19.52 -24.35 32.42
N GLU A 2 20.53 -23.64 32.95
CA GLU A 2 20.29 -22.52 33.88
C GLU A 2 19.59 -21.31 33.23
N GLU A 3 19.89 -21.02 31.96
CA GLU A 3 19.27 -19.91 31.22
C GLU A 3 17.78 -20.13 30.95
N GLU A 4 17.37 -21.37 30.68
CA GLU A 4 15.98 -21.73 30.44
C GLU A 4 15.15 -21.66 31.73
N ALA A 5 15.75 -22.03 32.86
CA ALA A 5 15.14 -21.90 34.18
C ALA A 5 14.90 -20.42 34.54
N ARG A 6 15.84 -19.52 34.22
CA ARG A 6 15.68 -18.07 34.42
C ARG A 6 14.54 -17.50 33.56
N LYS A 7 14.49 -17.83 32.27
CA LYS A 7 13.40 -17.39 31.37
C LYS A 7 12.02 -17.88 31.84
N ARG A 8 11.93 -19.11 32.35
CA ARG A 8 10.68 -19.65 32.92
C ARG A 8 10.27 -18.92 34.19
N LYS A 9 11.23 -18.61 35.06
CA LYS A 9 11.00 -17.85 36.31
C LYS A 9 10.54 -16.42 36.03
N GLU A 10 11.13 -15.78 35.03
CA GLU A 10 10.73 -14.44 34.56
C GLU A 10 9.31 -14.44 33.98
N ARG A 11 8.99 -15.36 33.06
CA ARG A 11 7.62 -15.54 32.55
C ARG A 11 6.61 -15.78 33.67
N LEU A 12 6.93 -16.67 34.62
CA LEU A 12 6.06 -16.95 35.76
C LEU A 12 5.86 -15.72 36.66
N ALA A 13 6.90 -14.89 36.83
CA ALA A 13 6.80 -13.64 37.58
C ALA A 13 5.92 -12.61 36.86
N GLU A 14 6.02 -12.51 35.53
CA GLU A 14 5.15 -11.66 34.70
C GLU A 14 3.68 -12.10 34.79
N PHE A 15 3.41 -13.41 34.69
CA PHE A 15 2.06 -13.95 34.84
C PHE A 15 1.48 -13.67 36.23
N ARG A 16 2.29 -13.77 37.30
CA ARG A 16 1.87 -13.44 38.67
C ARG A 16 1.59 -11.96 38.85
N LYS A 17 2.43 -11.07 38.29
CA LYS A 17 2.19 -9.62 38.31
C LYS A 17 0.89 -9.25 37.60
N ARG A 18 0.61 -9.83 36.43
CA ARG A 18 -0.62 -9.60 35.69
C ARG A 18 -1.86 -10.11 36.43
N LYS A 19 -1.76 -11.26 37.09
CA LYS A 19 -2.87 -11.82 37.88
C LYS A 19 -3.13 -11.00 39.15
N LEU A 20 -2.09 -10.52 39.82
CA LEU A 20 -2.21 -9.70 41.02
C LEU A 20 -2.83 -8.32 40.70
N GLY A 21 -2.46 -7.73 39.57
CA GLY A 21 -3.10 -6.51 39.04
C GLY A 21 -4.54 -6.72 38.53
N SER A 22 -4.98 -7.97 38.37
CA SER A 22 -6.37 -8.29 37.98
C SER A 22 -7.31 -8.48 39.17
N THR A 23 -6.79 -8.59 40.40
CA THR A 23 -7.58 -8.90 41.60
C THR A 23 -7.75 -7.73 42.57
N SER A 24 -7.21 -6.55 42.27
CA SER A 24 -7.26 -5.37 43.16
C SER A 24 -8.37 -4.35 42.89
N ASP A 25 -9.03 -4.36 41.73
CA ASP A 25 -10.00 -3.29 41.40
C ASP A 25 -11.43 -3.61 41.86
N LYS A 26 -11.57 -3.86 43.16
CA LYS A 26 -12.85 -3.83 43.90
C LYS A 26 -12.98 -2.62 44.83
N SER A 27 -12.06 -1.67 44.76
CA SER A 27 -12.17 -0.38 45.42
C SER A 27 -12.62 0.68 44.40
N ASP A 28 -13.76 1.31 44.70
CA ASP A 28 -14.19 2.63 44.23
C ASP A 28 -14.50 2.81 42.73
N ARG A 29 -15.34 1.92 42.17
CA ARG A 29 -16.06 2.28 40.93
C ARG A 29 -17.16 3.29 41.28
N VAL A 30 -16.82 4.57 41.24
CA VAL A 30 -17.81 5.65 41.31
C VAL A 30 -18.75 5.52 40.11
N LEU A 31 -20.04 5.29 40.35
CA LEU A 31 -21.02 5.25 39.28
C LEU A 31 -21.17 6.65 38.70
N SER A 32 -21.20 6.75 37.37
CA SER A 32 -21.51 8.00 36.67
C SER A 32 -22.78 7.87 35.85
N PHE A 33 -23.70 8.82 36.01
CA PHE A 33 -24.95 8.87 35.25
C PHE A 33 -24.93 10.09 34.32
N ARG A 34 -25.31 9.86 33.06
CA ARG A 34 -25.38 10.89 32.01
C ARG A 34 -26.82 11.33 31.70
N SER A 35 -27.80 10.48 32.03
CA SER A 35 -29.18 10.63 31.53
C SER A 35 -30.23 10.90 32.60
N TYR A 36 -29.91 10.74 33.89
CA TYR A 36 -30.87 10.97 34.98
C TYR A 36 -30.16 11.24 36.31
N THR A 37 -30.91 11.83 37.25
CA THR A 37 -30.53 11.97 38.65
C THR A 37 -31.32 10.97 39.50
N PRO A 38 -30.67 10.09 40.29
CA PRO A 38 -31.38 9.16 41.16
C PRO A 38 -32.23 9.91 42.18
N ASN A 39 -33.39 9.39 42.58
CA ASN A 39 -34.23 10.06 43.58
C ASN A 39 -33.78 9.80 45.03
N ASP A 40 -33.19 8.62 45.29
CA ASP A 40 -32.66 8.22 46.60
C ASP A 40 -31.45 9.06 47.04
N GLU A 41 -31.54 9.66 48.23
CA GLU A 41 -30.50 10.54 48.78
C GLU A 41 -29.15 9.83 48.98
N LYS A 42 -29.17 8.59 49.50
CA LYS A 42 -27.96 7.77 49.69
C LYS A 42 -27.24 7.47 48.37
N LEU A 43 -27.99 7.38 47.27
CA LEU A 43 -27.43 7.08 45.96
C LEU A 43 -26.91 8.34 45.27
N LYS A 44 -27.55 9.50 45.51
CA LYS A 44 -27.06 10.81 45.02
C LYS A 44 -25.66 11.15 45.53
N GLU A 45 -25.36 10.85 46.79
CA GLU A 45 -24.04 11.15 47.39
C GLU A 45 -22.90 10.32 46.81
N ASN A 46 -23.21 9.14 46.25
CA ASN A 46 -22.22 8.18 45.76
C ASN A 46 -22.13 8.12 44.22
N VAL A 47 -22.81 9.02 43.52
CA VAL A 47 -22.87 9.04 42.06
C VAL A 47 -22.47 10.41 41.54
N ASN A 48 -21.52 10.41 40.60
CA ASN A 48 -21.17 11.61 39.84
C ASN A 48 -22.13 11.78 38.65
N ILE A 49 -22.84 12.91 38.60
CA ILE A 49 -23.68 13.28 37.46
C ILE A 49 -22.78 13.95 36.43
N VAL A 50 -22.62 13.32 35.28
CA VAL A 50 -21.76 13.79 34.18
C VAL A 50 -22.51 14.87 33.42
N THR A 51 -21.96 16.07 33.38
CA THR A 51 -22.48 17.19 32.59
C THR A 51 -21.90 17.20 31.18
N PRO A 52 -22.51 17.94 30.22
CA PRO A 52 -21.93 18.08 28.88
C PRO A 52 -20.49 18.59 28.84
N ASP A 53 -20.05 19.32 29.87
CA ASP A 53 -18.68 19.84 29.99
C ASP A 53 -17.66 18.76 30.39
N ASP A 54 -18.11 17.67 31.01
CA ASP A 54 -17.28 16.51 31.35
C ASP A 54 -17.06 15.59 30.14
N ILE A 55 -17.73 15.87 29.02
CA ILE A 55 -17.53 15.15 27.76
C ILE A 55 -16.22 15.66 27.17
N GLY A 56 -15.18 14.83 27.27
CA GLY A 56 -13.87 15.10 26.68
C GLY A 56 -13.89 15.07 25.14
N GLU A 57 -12.81 14.57 24.55
CA GLU A 57 -12.72 14.47 23.09
C GLU A 57 -13.82 13.56 22.53
N THR A 58 -14.60 14.12 21.62
CA THR A 58 -15.64 13.45 20.84
C THR A 58 -15.12 13.17 19.44
N VAL A 59 -15.73 12.20 18.76
CA VAL A 59 -15.44 11.89 17.34
C VAL A 59 -15.58 13.14 16.47
N GLU A 60 -16.53 14.03 16.80
CA GLU A 60 -16.71 15.31 16.13
C GLU A 60 -15.47 16.21 16.31
N SER A 61 -14.91 16.31 17.51
CA SER A 61 -13.68 17.08 17.73
C SER A 61 -12.47 16.49 17.02
N GLU A 62 -12.36 15.17 16.98
CA GLU A 62 -11.30 14.48 16.23
C GLU A 62 -11.43 14.77 14.74
N THR A 63 -12.64 14.74 14.18
CA THR A 63 -12.87 14.84 12.71
C THR A 63 -12.84 16.29 12.18
N LYS A 64 -12.82 17.32 13.04
CA LYS A 64 -12.82 18.75 12.66
C LYS A 64 -11.73 19.15 11.65
N HIS A 65 -10.61 18.44 11.59
CA HIS A 65 -9.51 18.74 10.67
C HIS A 65 -9.75 18.25 9.24
N ILE A 66 -10.49 17.15 9.07
CA ILE A 66 -10.77 16.52 7.76
C ILE A 66 -11.33 17.52 6.74
N PRO A 67 -12.38 18.31 7.03
CA PRO A 67 -12.91 19.26 6.06
C PRO A 67 -11.89 20.31 5.64
N LYS A 68 -11.05 20.79 6.58
CA LYS A 68 -9.96 21.74 6.27
C LYS A 68 -8.94 21.12 5.34
N GLU A 69 -8.48 19.92 5.64
CA GLU A 69 -7.54 19.20 4.77
C GLU A 69 -8.11 18.92 3.38
N THR A 70 -9.40 18.59 3.28
CA THR A 70 -10.03 18.35 1.98
C THR A 70 -10.12 19.63 1.15
N LEU A 71 -10.43 20.77 1.77
CA LEU A 71 -10.40 22.08 1.10
C LEU A 71 -8.99 22.45 0.66
N GLU A 72 -7.99 22.25 1.51
CA GLU A 72 -6.59 22.53 1.18
C GLU A 72 -6.11 21.66 0.01
N LYS A 73 -6.41 20.36 0.03
CA LYS A 73 -6.10 19.42 -1.06
C LYS A 73 -6.82 19.81 -2.37
N ALA A 74 -8.06 20.27 -2.29
CA ALA A 74 -8.79 20.77 -3.46
C ALA A 74 -8.15 22.06 -4.02
N ALA A 75 -7.82 23.01 -3.16
CA ALA A 75 -7.15 24.26 -3.55
C ALA A 75 -5.75 24.02 -4.14
N ILE A 76 -5.03 23.00 -3.70
CA ILE A 76 -3.75 22.59 -4.30
C ILE A 76 -3.99 22.02 -5.71
N LYS A 77 -4.97 21.13 -5.88
CA LYS A 77 -5.33 20.57 -7.19
C LYS A 77 -5.84 21.62 -8.19
N GLU A 78 -6.49 22.68 -7.72
CA GLU A 78 -6.91 23.81 -8.56
C GLU A 78 -5.72 24.68 -9.01
N LYS A 79 -4.65 24.74 -8.21
CA LYS A 79 -3.41 25.46 -8.57
C LYS A 79 -2.51 24.66 -9.48
N GLU A 80 -2.59 23.33 -9.45
CA GLU A 80 -1.97 22.48 -10.45
C GLU A 80 -2.60 22.82 -11.81
N GLU A 81 -1.78 23.29 -12.74
CA GLU A 81 -2.23 23.63 -14.09
C GLU A 81 -2.91 22.41 -14.71
N VAL A 82 -4.19 22.57 -15.05
CA VAL A 82 -4.99 21.50 -15.65
C VAL A 82 -4.36 21.15 -16.99
N ASP A 83 -3.77 19.96 -17.08
CA ASP A 83 -3.18 19.45 -18.32
C ASP A 83 -4.27 19.24 -19.38
N LEU A 84 -4.39 20.21 -20.30
CA LEU A 84 -5.40 20.22 -21.36
C LEU A 84 -5.31 18.99 -22.27
N PHE A 85 -4.14 18.34 -22.37
CA PHE A 85 -3.97 17.13 -23.16
C PHE A 85 -4.70 15.92 -22.55
N ASN A 86 -4.84 15.87 -21.22
CA ASN A 86 -5.55 14.81 -20.55
C ASN A 86 -7.07 15.02 -20.50
N LEU A 87 -7.52 16.27 -20.65
CA LEU A 87 -8.94 16.64 -20.68
C LEU A 87 -9.58 16.48 -22.08
N ALA A 88 -8.76 16.49 -23.13
CA ALA A 88 -9.21 16.27 -24.49
C ALA A 88 -9.86 14.88 -24.66
N PRO A 89 -10.91 14.75 -25.49
CA PRO A 89 -11.52 13.46 -25.78
C PRO A 89 -10.48 12.52 -26.40
N LYS A 90 -10.16 11.44 -25.69
CA LYS A 90 -9.19 10.44 -26.15
C LYS A 90 -9.80 9.59 -27.27
N LYS A 91 -8.95 8.98 -28.10
CA LYS A 91 -9.37 8.05 -29.16
C LYS A 91 -10.22 6.92 -28.55
N PRO A 92 -11.30 6.44 -29.19
CA PRO A 92 -12.15 5.36 -28.64
C PRO A 92 -11.37 4.11 -28.20
N ASN A 93 -10.27 3.78 -28.89
CA ASN A 93 -9.44 2.60 -28.62
C ASN A 93 -8.28 2.86 -27.65
N TRP A 94 -8.19 4.04 -27.01
CA TRP A 94 -7.04 4.40 -26.18
C TRP A 94 -6.86 3.46 -24.98
N ASP A 95 -7.98 3.06 -24.37
CA ASP A 95 -8.03 2.14 -23.24
C ASP A 95 -7.62 0.73 -23.67
N LEU A 96 -8.17 0.28 -24.80
CA LEU A 96 -7.80 -1.00 -25.40
C LEU A 96 -6.30 -1.06 -25.71
N LYS A 97 -5.73 0.02 -26.27
CA LYS A 97 -4.30 0.10 -26.56
C LYS A 97 -3.48 -0.01 -25.28
N ARG A 98 -3.79 0.79 -24.25
CA ARG A 98 -3.07 0.78 -22.97
C ARG A 98 -3.06 -0.60 -22.33
N ASP A 99 -4.21 -1.26 -22.30
CA ASP A 99 -4.36 -2.54 -21.60
C ASP A 99 -3.76 -3.71 -22.39
N VAL A 100 -3.74 -3.63 -23.72
CA VAL A 100 -3.12 -4.61 -24.62
C VAL A 100 -1.60 -4.43 -24.70
N GLU A 101 -1.09 -3.20 -24.63
CA GLU A 101 0.33 -2.87 -24.75
C GLU A 101 1.19 -3.62 -23.72
N LYS A 102 0.75 -3.68 -22.46
CA LYS A 102 1.43 -4.46 -21.40
C LYS A 102 1.48 -5.97 -21.69
N LYS A 103 0.50 -6.50 -22.41
CA LYS A 103 0.48 -7.92 -22.81
C LYS A 103 1.38 -8.14 -24.02
N LEU A 104 1.34 -7.23 -24.99
CA LEU A 104 2.19 -7.25 -26.18
C LEU A 104 3.67 -7.14 -25.81
N GLU A 105 4.05 -6.27 -24.88
CA GLU A 105 5.45 -6.14 -24.43
C GLU A 105 6.00 -7.46 -23.87
N LYS A 106 5.20 -8.16 -23.04
CA LYS A 106 5.57 -9.48 -22.51
C LYS A 106 5.68 -10.53 -23.60
N LEU A 107 4.77 -10.48 -24.59
CA LEU A 107 4.76 -11.40 -25.71
C LEU A 107 5.96 -11.16 -26.63
N ASP A 108 6.20 -9.91 -27.03
CA ASP A 108 7.33 -9.48 -27.85
C ASP A 108 8.67 -9.93 -27.24
N ARG A 109 8.84 -9.78 -25.92
CA ARG A 109 10.05 -10.26 -25.23
C ARG A 109 10.21 -11.79 -25.31
N ARG A 110 9.13 -12.55 -25.34
CA ARG A 110 9.16 -14.01 -25.52
C ARG A 110 9.40 -14.39 -26.98
N THR A 111 8.75 -13.70 -27.91
CA THR A 111 8.91 -13.89 -29.35
C THR A 111 10.35 -13.63 -29.77
N LYS A 112 10.96 -12.52 -29.32
CA LYS A 112 12.38 -12.22 -29.56
C LYS A 112 13.30 -13.32 -29.03
N ARG A 113 13.03 -13.85 -27.84
CA ARG A 113 13.80 -14.99 -27.29
C ARG A 113 13.64 -16.27 -28.10
N ALA A 114 12.41 -16.61 -28.49
CA ALA A 114 12.15 -17.77 -29.33
C ALA A 114 12.82 -17.64 -30.70
N ILE A 115 12.81 -16.45 -31.31
CA ILE A 115 13.53 -16.15 -32.55
C ILE A 115 15.03 -16.39 -32.35
N LEU A 116 15.63 -15.86 -31.28
CA LEU A 116 17.04 -16.08 -30.97
C LEU A 116 17.39 -17.55 -30.77
N GLU A 117 16.51 -18.31 -30.10
CA GLU A 117 16.68 -19.75 -29.88
C GLU A 117 16.60 -20.53 -31.19
N ILE A 118 15.61 -20.25 -32.04
CA ILE A 118 15.49 -20.85 -33.38
C ILE A 118 16.71 -20.53 -34.24
N ILE A 119 17.20 -19.29 -34.23
CA ILE A 119 18.41 -18.89 -34.96
C ILE A 119 19.61 -19.70 -34.44
N ARG A 120 19.75 -19.84 -33.11
CA ARG A 120 20.83 -20.61 -32.49
C ARG A 120 20.78 -22.09 -32.89
N GLU A 121 19.60 -22.72 -32.84
CA GLU A 121 19.40 -24.12 -33.23
C GLU A 121 19.69 -24.35 -34.71
N ARG A 122 19.22 -23.45 -35.58
CA ARG A 122 19.50 -23.52 -37.02
C ARG A 122 21.00 -23.43 -37.30
N LEU A 123 21.68 -22.48 -36.68
CA LEU A 123 23.12 -22.32 -36.84
C LEU A 123 23.92 -23.52 -36.30
N MET A 124 23.49 -24.13 -35.19
CA MET A 124 24.11 -25.35 -34.65
C MET A 124 23.87 -26.58 -35.54
N SER A 125 22.67 -26.70 -36.11
CA SER A 125 22.30 -27.80 -37.01
C SER A 125 22.97 -27.70 -38.38
N GLU A 126 23.28 -26.47 -38.81
CA GLU A 126 23.85 -26.15 -40.12
C GLU A 126 25.39 -25.93 -40.09
N ASN A 127 26.11 -26.61 -39.17
CA ASN A 127 27.58 -26.79 -39.10
C ASN A 127 28.31 -26.02 -37.98
N GLY A 128 29.07 -26.76 -37.16
CA GLY A 128 29.75 -26.33 -35.92
C GLY A 128 30.91 -25.32 -36.02
N ASP A 129 31.14 -24.66 -37.16
CA ASP A 129 32.33 -23.78 -37.38
C ASP A 129 31.97 -22.37 -37.90
N LYS A 130 30.93 -21.72 -37.37
CA LYS A 130 30.42 -20.43 -37.90
C LYS A 130 30.26 -19.31 -36.86
N THR A 131 31.20 -19.16 -35.94
CA THR A 131 31.26 -17.97 -35.07
C THR A 131 31.45 -16.67 -35.86
N SER A 132 32.09 -16.74 -37.04
CA SER A 132 32.34 -15.61 -37.94
C SER A 132 31.07 -15.09 -38.64
N HIS A 133 30.12 -15.95 -39.01
CA HIS A 133 28.92 -15.54 -39.75
C HIS A 133 27.90 -14.83 -38.85
N LEU A 134 27.87 -15.17 -37.56
CA LEU A 134 26.96 -14.56 -36.58
C LEU A 134 27.30 -13.08 -36.33
N ALA A 135 28.59 -12.73 -36.31
CA ALA A 135 29.04 -11.35 -36.17
C ALA A 135 28.61 -10.49 -37.38
N GLU A 136 28.64 -11.05 -38.58
CA GLU A 136 28.27 -10.35 -39.82
C GLU A 136 26.75 -10.12 -39.93
N VAL A 137 25.93 -11.12 -39.53
CA VAL A 137 24.47 -10.99 -39.56
C VAL A 137 23.97 -10.01 -38.49
N VAL A 138 24.59 -10.01 -37.30
CA VAL A 138 24.25 -9.05 -36.23
C VAL A 138 24.69 -7.64 -36.62
N ALA A 139 25.88 -7.46 -37.21
CA ALA A 139 26.34 -6.15 -37.69
C ALA A 139 25.41 -5.58 -38.79
N ASN A 140 24.92 -6.43 -39.69
CA ASN A 140 23.97 -6.01 -40.72
C ASN A 140 22.59 -5.66 -40.14
N ALA A 141 22.09 -6.44 -39.17
CA ALA A 141 20.82 -6.15 -38.51
C ALA A 141 20.85 -4.85 -37.69
N GLU A 142 21.98 -4.56 -37.01
CA GLU A 142 22.19 -3.29 -36.31
C GLU A 142 22.30 -2.10 -37.28
N ALA A 143 22.89 -2.29 -38.46
CA ALA A 143 22.93 -1.26 -39.50
C ALA A 143 21.53 -0.96 -40.06
N GLN A 144 20.70 -1.99 -40.30
CA GLN A 144 19.32 -1.82 -40.74
C GLN A 144 18.46 -1.07 -39.71
N GLN A 145 18.57 -1.43 -38.42
CA GLN A 145 17.81 -0.75 -37.36
C GLN A 145 18.16 0.73 -37.20
N LYS A 146 19.41 1.12 -37.50
CA LYS A 146 19.82 2.53 -37.48
C LYS A 146 19.25 3.32 -38.66
N LEU A 147 19.14 2.68 -39.83
CA LEU A 147 18.50 3.28 -41.01
C LEU A 147 16.99 3.47 -40.78
N ASP A 148 16.32 2.47 -40.23
CA ASP A 148 14.88 2.55 -39.93
C ASP A 148 14.58 3.58 -38.83
N ALA A 149 15.54 3.89 -37.95
CA ALA A 149 15.40 4.91 -36.91
C ALA A 149 15.74 6.35 -37.38
N GLU A 150 16.32 6.51 -38.57
CA GLU A 150 16.59 7.81 -39.20
C GLU A 150 15.48 8.24 -40.18
N GLU A 151 14.60 7.32 -40.60
CA GLU A 151 13.47 7.60 -41.51
C GLU A 151 12.13 7.91 -40.81
N ASP A 152 12.02 7.72 -39.50
CA ASP A 152 10.87 8.09 -38.63
C ASP A 152 11.14 9.37 -37.80
#